data_AF-A0A7W0SLH3-F1
#
_entry.id   AF-A0A7W0SLH3-F1
#
_cell.length_a   1.000
_cell.length_b   1.000
_cell.length_c   1.000
_cell.angle_alpha   90.00
_cell.angle_beta   90.00
_cell.angle_gamma   90.00
#
_symmetry.space_group_name_H-M   'P 1'
#
loop_
_entity.id
_entity.type
_entity.pdbx_description
1 polymer ?
#
loop_
_entity_poly.entity_id
_entity_poly.type
_entity_poly.pdbx_seq_one_letter_code
_entity_poly.pdbx_strand_id
1 'polypeptide(L)'
;MLGFALAVQLRTVDSDQGLAGAREEDLARILADLESRQDRLRSEISEQQDLLEQLGSGEDSAAAAVEEARRQAEALAILNGTIPAVGPGLTITIRDPDSQVDSAILLDAVQELRGAGAETMQVAGVRIGVSSALVGEAGDVRIDGIEVSAPYEIVAIGESQTLATAMQIPGGVEDKVIQAGGSIDIVAADEVTVDALRPLDEPEYAEPAPDPDD
;
A
#
# COMPACT_ATOMS: atom_id res chain seq x y z
N MET A 1 -26.88 -2.52 28.04
CA MET A 1 -27.28 -3.53 29.04
C MET A 1 -28.78 -3.41 29.29
N LEU A 2 -29.61 -4.07 28.48
CA LEU A 2 -31.07 -4.14 28.66
C LEU A 2 -31.39 -5.55 29.16
N GLY A 3 -31.95 -5.66 30.37
CA GLY A 3 -32.36 -6.93 30.97
C GLY A 3 -33.77 -7.33 30.52
N PHE A 4 -33.95 -8.58 30.12
CA PHE A 4 -35.26 -9.20 29.95
C PHE A 4 -35.44 -10.27 31.03
N ALA A 5 -36.39 -10.03 31.94
CA ALA A 5 -36.80 -10.98 32.97
C ALA A 5 -38.04 -11.74 32.47
N LEU A 6 -37.95 -13.07 32.38
CA LEU A 6 -39.07 -13.95 32.05
C LEU A 6 -39.67 -14.48 33.35
N ALA A 7 -40.88 -14.03 33.71
CA ALA A 7 -41.64 -14.54 34.85
C ALA A 7 -42.57 -15.66 34.38
N VAL A 8 -42.37 -16.88 34.90
CA VAL A 8 -43.31 -18.00 34.71
C VAL A 8 -44.29 -18.01 35.90
N GLN A 9 -45.54 -17.64 35.65
CA GLN A 9 -46.60 -17.70 36.66
C GLN A 9 -47.19 -19.13 36.69
N LEU A 10 -46.89 -19.90 37.75
CA LEU A 10 -47.56 -21.18 38.01
C LEU A 10 -48.88 -20.95 38.74
N ARG A 11 -49.96 -21.52 38.22
CA ARG A 11 -51.29 -21.48 38.82
C ARG A 11 -51.60 -22.84 39.43
N THR A 12 -51.51 -22.93 40.76
CA THR A 12 -52.01 -24.06 41.55
C THR A 12 -53.48 -23.82 41.89
N VAL A 13 -54.35 -24.77 41.51
CA VAL A 13 -55.75 -24.83 41.95
C VAL A 13 -55.83 -25.88 43.04
N ASP A 14 -56.33 -25.46 44.20
CA ASP A 14 -56.45 -26.24 45.43
C ASP A 14 -57.80 -26.96 45.48
N SER A 15 -57.79 -28.27 45.70
CA SER A 15 -58.96 -29.09 46.08
C SER A 15 -58.50 -30.44 46.65
N ASP A 16 -58.61 -30.57 47.96
CA ASP A 16 -58.32 -31.75 48.79
C ASP A 16 -59.09 -33.02 48.35
N GLN A 17 -58.37 -34.04 47.87
CA GLN A 17 -58.53 -35.49 48.14
C GLN A 17 -57.68 -36.32 47.15
N GLY A 18 -56.58 -36.92 47.60
CA GLY A 18 -55.87 -37.96 46.84
C GLY A 18 -54.36 -37.97 46.96
N LEU A 19 -53.82 -38.35 48.13
CA LEU A 19 -52.49 -38.95 48.20
C LEU A 19 -52.53 -40.34 47.52
N ALA A 20 -52.29 -40.39 46.21
CA ALA A 20 -51.82 -41.60 45.48
C ALA A 20 -51.50 -41.29 44.01
N GLY A 21 -50.22 -41.09 43.70
CA GLY A 21 -49.65 -41.32 42.38
C GLY A 21 -49.80 -40.20 41.36
N ALA A 22 -48.88 -39.22 41.39
CA ALA A 22 -48.31 -38.79 40.11
C ALA A 22 -47.79 -40.07 39.46
N ARG A 23 -48.47 -40.56 38.42
CA ARG A 23 -48.06 -41.79 37.74
C ARG A 23 -46.64 -41.53 37.25
N GLU A 24 -45.71 -42.45 37.52
CA GLU A 24 -44.32 -42.36 37.03
C GLU A 24 -44.25 -42.01 35.53
N GLU A 25 -45.29 -42.37 34.77
CA GLU A 25 -45.54 -42.00 33.38
C GLU A 25 -45.55 -40.48 33.07
N ASP A 26 -46.14 -39.63 33.92
CA ASP A 26 -46.25 -38.19 33.65
C ASP A 26 -44.93 -37.46 33.92
N LEU A 27 -44.19 -37.89 34.95
CA LEU A 27 -42.84 -37.38 35.23
C LEU A 27 -41.85 -37.83 34.16
N ALA A 28 -41.96 -39.06 33.68
CA ALA A 28 -41.17 -39.56 32.54
C ALA A 28 -41.46 -38.76 31.26
N ARG A 29 -42.72 -38.38 31.03
CA ARG A 29 -43.10 -37.55 29.88
C ARG A 29 -42.58 -36.11 29.98
N ILE A 30 -42.63 -35.51 31.17
CA ILE A 30 -42.04 -34.18 31.43
C ILE A 30 -40.52 -34.24 31.26
N LEU A 31 -39.87 -35.27 31.79
CA LEU A 31 -38.42 -35.49 31.62
C LEU A 31 -38.06 -35.63 30.13
N ALA A 32 -38.79 -36.44 29.37
CA ALA A 32 -38.56 -36.62 27.94
C ALA A 32 -38.77 -35.30 27.14
N ASP A 33 -39.75 -34.48 27.51
CA ASP A 33 -39.95 -33.15 26.90
C ASP A 33 -38.81 -32.19 27.27
N LEU A 34 -38.32 -32.24 28.50
CA LEU A 34 -37.14 -31.47 28.94
C LEU A 34 -35.86 -31.92 28.24
N GLU A 35 -35.62 -33.21 28.09
CA GLU A 35 -34.49 -33.77 27.35
C GLU A 35 -34.56 -33.36 25.87
N SER A 36 -35.73 -33.48 25.24
CA SER A 36 -35.93 -33.05 23.85
C SER A 36 -35.69 -31.55 23.67
N ARG A 37 -36.17 -30.71 24.60
CA ARG A 37 -35.90 -29.26 24.59
C ARG A 37 -34.43 -28.95 24.82
N GLN A 38 -33.78 -29.68 25.72
CA GLN A 38 -32.36 -29.53 26.01
C GLN A 38 -31.50 -29.86 24.78
N ASP A 39 -31.83 -30.95 24.07
CA ASP A 39 -31.10 -31.34 22.87
C ASP A 39 -31.31 -30.35 21.73
N ARG A 40 -32.54 -29.84 21.57
CA ARG A 40 -32.82 -28.77 20.61
C ARG A 40 -32.02 -27.50 20.92
N LEU A 41 -32.01 -27.05 22.18
CA LEU A 41 -31.25 -25.86 22.60
C LEU A 41 -29.75 -26.05 22.40
N ARG A 42 -29.22 -27.25 22.63
CA ARG A 42 -27.81 -27.56 22.34
C ARG A 42 -27.49 -27.46 20.86
N SER A 43 -28.38 -27.95 19.99
CA SER A 43 -28.23 -27.81 18.53
C SER A 43 -28.23 -26.34 18.11
N GLU A 44 -29.18 -25.55 18.63
CA GLU A 44 -29.29 -24.11 18.32
C GLU A 44 -28.04 -23.33 18.79
N ILE A 45 -27.47 -23.69 19.94
CA ILE A 45 -26.20 -23.10 20.43
C ILE A 45 -25.03 -23.46 19.51
N SER A 46 -24.92 -24.71 19.07
CA SER A 46 -23.86 -25.13 18.14
C SER A 46 -23.94 -24.38 16.82
N GLU A 47 -25.13 -24.28 16.23
CA GLU A 47 -25.35 -23.53 14.99
C GLU A 47 -25.00 -22.04 15.14
N GLN A 48 -25.34 -21.42 16.26
CA GLN A 48 -24.99 -20.01 16.53
C GLN A 48 -23.49 -19.83 16.72
N GLN A 49 -22.80 -20.77 17.37
CA GLN A 49 -21.34 -20.73 17.51
C GLN A 49 -20.66 -20.86 16.14
N ASP A 50 -21.10 -21.80 15.32
CA ASP A 50 -20.60 -21.99 13.95
C ASP A 50 -20.84 -20.73 13.09
N LEU A 51 -21.99 -20.06 13.25
CA LEU A 51 -22.31 -18.82 12.55
C LEU A 51 -21.41 -17.66 13.01
N LEU A 52 -21.18 -17.54 14.32
CA LEU A 52 -20.29 -16.52 14.88
C LEU A 52 -18.84 -16.71 14.43
N GLU A 53 -18.37 -17.95 14.37
CA GLU A 53 -17.02 -18.27 13.89
C GLU A 53 -16.87 -17.99 12.37
N GLN A 54 -17.89 -18.31 11.57
CA GLN A 54 -17.92 -17.95 10.15
C GLN A 54 -17.96 -16.43 9.93
N LEU A 55 -18.72 -15.69 10.74
CA LEU A 55 -18.77 -14.23 10.65
C LEU A 55 -17.41 -13.61 11.04
N GLY A 56 -16.82 -14.03 12.16
CA GLY A 56 -15.51 -13.53 12.60
C GLY A 56 -14.38 -13.82 11.60
N SER A 57 -14.35 -15.04 11.05
CA SER A 57 -13.36 -15.40 10.03
C SER A 57 -13.56 -14.66 8.69
N GLY A 58 -14.81 -14.36 8.31
CA GLY A 58 -15.12 -13.53 7.16
C GLY A 58 -14.69 -12.07 7.32
N GLU A 59 -14.90 -11.49 8.51
CA GLU A 59 -14.44 -10.12 8.84
C GLU A 59 -12.92 -10.01 8.81
N ASP A 60 -12.19 -10.98 9.38
CA ASP A 60 -10.73 -11.02 9.35
C ASP A 60 -10.19 -11.16 7.92
N SER A 61 -10.82 -11.99 7.09
CA SER A 61 -10.45 -12.16 5.68
C SER A 61 -10.70 -10.89 4.86
N ALA A 62 -11.81 -10.19 5.09
CA ALA A 62 -12.12 -8.95 4.41
C ALA A 62 -11.15 -7.82 4.80
N ALA A 63 -10.80 -7.71 6.08
CA ALA A 63 -9.81 -6.75 6.56
C ALA A 63 -8.42 -7.01 5.94
N ALA A 64 -7.99 -8.27 5.87
CA ALA A 64 -6.73 -8.64 5.24
C ALA A 64 -6.71 -8.31 3.73
N ALA A 65 -7.81 -8.55 3.01
CA ALA A 65 -7.94 -8.22 1.60
C ALA A 65 -7.85 -6.71 1.34
N VAL A 66 -8.53 -5.90 2.16
CA VAL A 66 -8.46 -4.43 2.06
C VAL A 66 -7.04 -3.91 2.31
N GLU A 67 -6.32 -4.49 3.28
CA GLU A 67 -4.95 -4.09 3.57
C GLU A 67 -3.97 -4.45 2.45
N GLU A 68 -4.14 -5.63 1.85
CA GLU A 68 -3.38 -6.02 0.66
C GLU A 68 -3.67 -5.09 -0.52
N ALA A 69 -4.94 -4.77 -0.79
CA ALA A 69 -5.32 -3.84 -1.85
C ALA A 69 -4.73 -2.44 -1.63
N ARG A 70 -4.67 -1.95 -0.39
CA ARG A 70 -4.02 -0.68 -0.05
C ARG A 70 -2.53 -0.71 -0.33
N ARG A 71 -1.82 -1.76 0.09
CA ARG A 71 -0.39 -1.92 -0.18
C ARG A 71 -0.08 -1.97 -1.67
N GLN A 72 -0.93 -2.66 -2.45
CA GLN A 72 -0.81 -2.69 -3.91
C GLN A 72 -1.07 -1.31 -4.53
N ALA A 73 -2.10 -0.60 -4.07
CA ALA A 73 -2.40 0.75 -4.53
C ALA A 73 -1.26 1.73 -4.24
N GLU A 74 -0.65 1.65 -3.06
CA GLU A 74 0.51 2.45 -2.67
C GLU A 74 1.73 2.12 -3.55
N ALA A 75 2.03 0.85 -3.75
CA ALA A 75 3.13 0.42 -4.63
C ALA A 75 2.95 0.93 -6.07
N LEU A 76 1.73 0.85 -6.61
CA LEU A 76 1.39 1.39 -7.93
C LEU A 76 1.47 2.91 -7.96
N ALA A 77 1.08 3.59 -6.89
CA ALA A 77 1.16 5.04 -6.79
C ALA A 77 2.63 5.53 -6.77
N ILE A 78 3.52 4.83 -6.06
CA ILE A 78 4.97 5.09 -6.09
C ILE A 78 5.52 4.85 -7.50
N LEU A 79 5.17 3.72 -8.12
CA LEU A 79 5.62 3.36 -9.46
C LEU A 79 5.20 4.38 -10.53
N ASN A 80 3.95 4.85 -10.46
CA ASN A 80 3.43 5.88 -11.36
C ASN A 80 3.91 7.30 -10.99
N GLY A 81 4.52 7.45 -9.82
CA GLY A 81 5.04 8.70 -9.31
C GLY A 81 3.97 9.67 -8.82
N THR A 82 2.82 9.18 -8.37
CA THR A 82 1.69 10.01 -7.93
C THR A 82 1.70 10.34 -6.44
N ILE A 83 2.56 9.66 -5.69
CA ILE A 83 2.86 9.95 -4.28
C ILE A 83 4.38 10.06 -4.06
N PRO A 84 4.82 10.74 -2.98
CA PRO A 84 6.23 10.78 -2.62
C PRO A 84 6.73 9.38 -2.22
N ALA A 85 8.05 9.19 -2.29
CA ALA A 85 8.71 7.97 -1.84
C ALA A 85 9.91 8.31 -0.95
N VAL A 86 10.20 7.41 -0.01
CA VAL A 86 11.31 7.53 0.94
C VAL A 86 12.05 6.19 1.00
N GLY A 87 13.37 6.24 1.03
CA GLY A 87 14.19 5.03 1.14
C GLY A 87 15.67 5.33 1.07
N PRO A 88 16.54 4.31 1.16
CA PRO A 88 17.97 4.48 0.92
C PRO A 88 18.21 5.00 -0.49
N GLY A 89 19.27 5.78 -0.66
CA GLY A 89 19.61 6.29 -1.97
C GLY A 89 20.76 7.29 -1.95
N LEU A 90 20.67 8.26 -2.85
CA LEU A 90 21.68 9.29 -3.03
C LEU A 90 21.08 10.62 -3.46
N THR A 91 21.81 11.67 -3.13
CA THR A 91 21.65 13.02 -3.68
C THR A 91 22.89 13.37 -4.49
N ILE A 92 22.71 13.72 -5.75
CA ILE A 92 23.75 14.29 -6.62
C ILE A 92 23.47 15.77 -6.80
N THR A 93 24.50 16.59 -6.67
CA THR A 93 24.44 18.02 -7.02
C THR A 93 25.40 18.30 -8.17
N ILE A 94 24.88 18.62 -9.35
CA ILE A 94 25.67 19.04 -10.51
C ILE A 94 25.64 20.57 -10.57
N ARG A 95 26.80 21.20 -10.44
CA ARG A 95 26.99 22.64 -10.64
C ARG A 95 27.58 22.88 -12.01
N ASP A 96 27.09 23.91 -12.67
CA ASP A 96 27.44 24.24 -14.05
C ASP A 96 27.54 25.77 -14.18
N PRO A 97 28.66 26.38 -13.77
CA PRO A 97 28.81 27.84 -13.72
C PRO A 97 28.80 28.48 -15.10
N ASP A 98 29.21 27.74 -16.13
CA ASP A 98 29.32 28.23 -17.51
C ASP A 98 28.11 27.81 -18.38
N SER A 99 27.11 27.15 -17.81
CA SER A 99 25.90 26.68 -18.51
C SER A 99 26.20 25.77 -19.70
N GLN A 100 27.13 24.84 -19.52
CA GLN A 100 27.66 23.93 -20.53
C GLN A 100 27.16 22.48 -20.39
N VAL A 101 26.46 22.14 -19.30
CA VAL A 101 25.81 20.83 -19.11
C VAL A 101 24.51 20.82 -19.90
N ASP A 102 24.45 19.94 -20.90
CA ASP A 102 23.28 19.76 -21.76
C ASP A 102 22.33 18.66 -21.26
N SER A 103 21.22 18.47 -21.97
CA SER A 103 20.25 17.44 -21.62
C SER A 103 20.78 16.02 -21.79
N ALA A 104 21.80 15.80 -22.63
CA ALA A 104 22.38 14.48 -22.87
C ALA A 104 23.18 14.00 -21.66
N ILE A 105 23.94 14.89 -21.01
CA ILE A 105 24.66 14.56 -19.78
C ILE A 105 23.69 14.20 -18.65
N LEU A 106 22.60 14.97 -18.48
CA LEU A 106 21.58 14.67 -17.46
C LEU A 106 20.81 13.38 -17.78
N LEU A 107 20.52 13.13 -19.07
CA LEU A 107 19.91 11.89 -19.50
C LEU A 107 20.82 10.70 -19.18
N ASP A 108 22.12 10.79 -19.46
CA ASP A 108 23.08 9.75 -19.11
C ASP A 108 23.06 9.48 -17.60
N ALA A 109 23.01 10.52 -16.75
CA ALA A 109 22.86 10.35 -15.30
C ALA A 109 21.62 9.54 -14.92
N VAL A 110 20.47 9.88 -15.51
CA VAL A 110 19.22 9.13 -15.31
C VAL A 110 19.35 7.68 -15.77
N GLN A 111 20.01 7.44 -16.90
CA GLN A 111 20.16 6.09 -17.46
C GLN A 111 21.14 5.23 -16.66
N GLU A 112 22.24 5.79 -16.16
CA GLU A 112 23.17 5.09 -15.26
C GLU A 112 22.46 4.71 -13.96
N LEU A 113 21.70 5.62 -13.36
CA LEU A 113 20.93 5.34 -12.15
C LEU A 113 19.88 4.23 -12.37
N ARG A 114 19.16 4.25 -13.50
CA ARG A 114 18.24 3.15 -13.87
C ARG A 114 18.98 1.83 -14.06
N GLY A 115 20.11 1.85 -14.75
CA GLY A 115 20.95 0.67 -14.96
C GLY A 115 21.48 0.08 -13.64
N ALA A 116 21.71 0.95 -12.65
CA ALA A 116 22.15 0.59 -11.31
C ALA A 116 21.02 0.17 -10.36
N GLY A 117 19.76 0.17 -10.83
CA GLY A 117 18.61 -0.28 -10.04
C GLY A 117 17.94 0.80 -9.19
N ALA A 118 18.03 2.08 -9.59
CA ALA A 118 17.23 3.12 -8.96
C ALA A 118 15.74 2.86 -9.22
N GLU A 119 14.95 2.84 -8.15
CA GLU A 119 13.52 2.50 -8.17
C GLU A 119 12.66 3.74 -8.40
N THR A 120 13.12 4.90 -7.95
CA THR A 120 12.41 6.17 -8.05
C THR A 120 13.42 7.31 -7.99
N MET A 121 13.23 8.36 -8.79
CA MET A 121 14.12 9.53 -8.77
C MET A 121 13.43 10.81 -9.21
N GLN A 122 14.02 11.94 -8.85
CA GLN A 122 13.69 13.26 -9.38
C GLN A 122 14.96 13.98 -9.84
N VAL A 123 14.82 14.84 -10.84
CA VAL A 123 15.88 15.70 -11.35
C VAL A 123 15.36 17.14 -11.34
N ALA A 124 16.05 18.03 -10.65
CA ALA A 124 15.70 19.44 -10.50
C ALA A 124 14.22 19.66 -10.10
N GLY A 125 13.73 18.83 -9.17
CA GLY A 125 12.33 18.87 -8.69
C GLY A 125 11.30 18.26 -9.63
N VAL A 126 11.70 17.63 -10.75
CA VAL A 126 10.80 16.95 -11.68
C VAL A 126 10.88 15.44 -11.46
N ARG A 127 9.72 14.79 -11.21
CA ARG A 127 9.64 13.34 -11.01
C ARG A 127 9.91 12.61 -12.32
N ILE A 128 10.94 11.77 -12.33
CA ILE A 128 11.31 11.01 -13.52
C ILE A 128 10.50 9.72 -13.55
N GLY A 129 9.71 9.54 -14.61
CA GLY A 129 8.99 8.31 -14.92
C GLY A 129 9.49 7.66 -16.21
N VAL A 130 8.87 6.55 -16.60
CA VAL A 130 9.24 5.78 -17.81
C VAL A 130 9.16 6.63 -19.09
N SER A 131 8.15 7.50 -19.18
CA SER A 131 7.91 8.37 -20.33
C SER A 131 8.61 9.73 -20.24
N SER A 132 9.44 9.96 -19.23
CA SER A 132 10.05 11.27 -19.05
C SER A 132 11.04 11.60 -20.16
N ALA A 133 10.99 12.84 -20.64
CA ALA A 133 11.82 13.37 -21.70
C ALA A 133 12.74 14.47 -21.16
N LEU A 134 14.04 14.32 -21.43
CA LEU A 134 15.04 15.36 -21.20
C LEU A 134 15.50 15.87 -22.56
N VAL A 135 15.30 17.15 -22.81
CA VAL A 135 15.59 17.80 -24.09
C VAL A 135 16.25 19.14 -23.87
N GLY A 136 16.88 19.68 -24.91
CA GLY A 136 17.47 21.02 -24.88
C GLY A 136 18.98 21.01 -24.96
N GLU A 137 19.53 22.17 -25.25
CA GLU A 137 20.97 22.41 -25.31
C GLU A 137 21.46 22.96 -23.97
N ALA A 138 22.77 23.09 -23.83
CA ALA A 138 23.37 23.67 -22.63
C ALA A 138 22.82 25.09 -22.37
N GLY A 139 22.34 25.31 -21.14
CA GLY A 139 21.68 26.57 -20.73
C GLY A 139 20.18 26.68 -21.07
N ASP A 140 19.58 25.73 -21.79
CA ASP A 140 18.12 25.65 -22.06
C ASP A 140 17.62 24.20 -21.95
N VAL A 141 17.89 23.56 -20.81
CA VAL A 141 17.46 22.18 -20.55
C VAL A 141 16.01 22.16 -20.05
N ARG A 142 15.22 21.24 -20.60
CA ARG A 142 13.84 20.98 -20.18
C ARG A 142 13.63 19.51 -19.83
N ILE A 143 12.90 19.26 -18.74
CA ILE A 143 12.48 17.94 -18.28
C ILE A 143 10.96 17.90 -18.26
N ASP A 144 10.35 17.01 -19.04
CA ASP A 144 8.89 16.94 -19.22
C ASP A 144 8.27 18.31 -19.57
N GLY A 145 9.00 19.11 -20.35
CA GLY A 145 8.61 20.46 -20.78
C GLY A 145 8.88 21.57 -19.76
N ILE A 146 9.33 21.24 -18.56
CA ILE A 146 9.69 22.20 -17.50
C ILE A 146 11.15 22.62 -17.68
N GLU A 147 11.40 23.92 -17.79
CA GLU A 147 12.76 24.46 -17.84
C GLU A 147 13.45 24.33 -16.49
N VAL A 148 14.67 23.79 -16.51
CA VAL A 148 15.48 23.53 -15.32
C VAL A 148 16.84 24.19 -15.48
N SER A 149 17.45 24.61 -14.38
CA SER A 149 18.74 25.30 -14.39
C SER A 149 19.64 24.80 -13.27
N ALA A 150 20.95 24.97 -13.45
CA ALA A 150 21.94 24.57 -12.48
C ALA A 150 21.85 25.38 -11.16
N PRO A 151 22.13 24.79 -9.99
CA PRO A 151 22.58 23.41 -9.82
C PRO A 151 21.46 22.39 -10.05
N TYR A 152 21.77 21.33 -10.79
CA TYR A 152 20.85 20.22 -11.01
C TYR A 152 20.97 19.26 -9.83
N GLU A 153 19.93 19.21 -9.01
CA GLU A 153 19.83 18.24 -7.92
C GLU A 153 19.13 16.98 -8.43
N ILE A 154 19.78 15.83 -8.28
CA ILE A 154 19.20 14.53 -8.59
C ILE A 154 19.07 13.77 -7.28
N VAL A 155 17.85 13.35 -6.94
CA VAL A 155 17.62 12.47 -5.79
C VAL A 155 17.11 11.16 -6.32
N ALA A 156 17.75 10.05 -5.96
CA ALA A 156 17.38 8.72 -6.42
C ALA A 156 17.37 7.73 -5.25
N ILE A 157 16.29 6.94 -5.18
CA ILE A 157 16.08 5.85 -4.22
C ILE A 157 16.54 4.53 -4.86
N GLY A 158 17.28 3.75 -4.10
CA GLY A 158 17.82 2.43 -4.45
C GLY A 158 18.97 2.06 -3.52
N GLU A 159 19.66 0.95 -3.78
CA GLU A 159 20.79 0.55 -2.94
C GLU A 159 21.95 1.56 -3.09
N SER A 160 22.17 2.37 -2.05
CA SER A 160 23.01 3.57 -2.10
C SER A 160 24.42 3.30 -2.60
N GLN A 161 25.02 2.17 -2.22
CA GLN A 161 26.40 1.84 -2.61
C GLN A 161 26.49 1.46 -4.09
N THR A 162 25.52 0.70 -4.61
CA THR A 162 25.42 0.31 -6.02
C THR A 162 25.23 1.54 -6.89
N LEU A 163 24.29 2.41 -6.51
CA LEU A 163 24.03 3.62 -7.26
C LEU A 163 25.24 4.58 -7.26
N ALA A 164 25.89 4.79 -6.09
CA ALA A 164 27.10 5.62 -6.00
C ALA A 164 28.24 5.06 -6.86
N THR A 165 28.40 3.74 -6.90
CA THR A 165 29.42 3.06 -7.72
C THR A 165 29.18 3.30 -9.21
N ALA A 166 27.92 3.23 -9.65
CA ALA A 166 27.57 3.46 -11.06
C ALA A 166 27.92 4.88 -11.52
N MET A 167 27.70 5.88 -10.67
CA MET A 167 28.00 7.28 -11.00
C MET A 167 29.51 7.57 -11.10
N GLN A 168 30.34 6.76 -10.46
CA GLN A 168 31.81 6.89 -10.43
C GLN A 168 32.51 6.03 -11.49
N ILE A 169 31.76 5.42 -12.43
CA ILE A 169 32.34 4.62 -13.51
C ILE A 169 33.19 5.55 -14.42
N PRO A 170 34.47 5.20 -14.68
CA PRO A 170 35.33 6.00 -15.56
C PRO A 170 34.76 6.15 -16.97
N GLY A 171 34.85 7.36 -17.53
CA GLY A 171 34.24 7.75 -18.79
C GLY A 171 32.72 8.00 -18.72
N GLY A 172 32.14 7.91 -17.51
CA GLY A 172 30.72 8.08 -17.26
C GLY A 172 30.30 9.53 -17.04
N VAL A 173 29.28 9.72 -16.20
CA VAL A 173 28.60 11.01 -16.00
C VAL A 173 29.51 12.03 -15.33
N GLU A 174 30.25 11.64 -14.29
CA GLU A 174 31.18 12.54 -13.58
C GLU A 174 32.21 13.15 -14.52
N ASP A 175 32.85 12.33 -15.35
CA ASP A 175 33.85 12.78 -16.33
C ASP A 175 33.24 13.73 -17.37
N LYS A 176 32.01 13.46 -17.84
CA LYS A 176 31.30 14.33 -18.80
C LYS A 176 30.95 15.69 -18.20
N VAL A 177 30.49 15.72 -16.94
CA VAL A 177 30.23 16.97 -16.20
C VAL A 177 31.51 17.79 -16.05
N ILE A 178 32.61 17.15 -15.64
CA ILE A 178 33.91 17.81 -15.49
C ILE A 178 34.42 18.33 -16.84
N GLN A 179 34.27 17.55 -17.92
CA GLN A 179 34.65 17.96 -19.27
C GLN A 179 33.84 19.17 -19.76
N ALA A 180 32.58 19.29 -19.37
CA ALA A 180 31.74 20.45 -19.63
C ALA A 180 32.13 21.69 -18.79
N GLY A 181 33.04 21.56 -17.81
CA GLY A 181 33.43 22.65 -16.92
C GLY A 181 32.60 22.74 -15.63
N GLY A 182 31.73 21.76 -15.40
CA GLY A 182 30.94 21.64 -14.18
C GLY A 182 31.68 20.93 -13.03
N SER A 183 30.97 20.79 -11.92
CA SER A 183 31.39 19.97 -10.78
C SER A 183 30.23 19.12 -10.30
N ILE A 184 30.50 17.92 -9.82
CA ILE A 184 29.51 16.99 -9.29
C ILE A 184 29.85 16.62 -7.85
N ASP A 185 28.86 16.67 -6.95
CA ASP A 185 28.94 16.08 -5.62
C ASP A 185 27.95 14.92 -5.53
N ILE A 186 28.36 13.80 -4.94
CA ILE A 186 27.54 12.59 -4.78
C ILE A 186 27.51 12.24 -3.29
N VAL A 187 26.33 12.22 -2.70
CA VAL A 187 26.12 11.93 -1.28
C VAL A 187 25.16 10.76 -1.15
N ALA A 188 25.67 9.60 -0.73
CA ALA A 188 24.86 8.46 -0.35
C ALA A 188 24.25 8.70 1.04
N ALA A 189 23.00 8.27 1.23
CA ALA A 189 22.31 8.31 2.51
C ALA A 189 21.43 7.08 2.71
N ASP A 190 21.23 6.71 3.98
CA ASP A 190 20.31 5.64 4.39
C ASP A 190 18.84 6.01 4.14
N GLU A 191 18.57 7.32 4.03
CA GLU A 191 17.25 7.85 3.76
C GLU A 191 17.35 9.11 2.89
N VAL A 192 16.67 9.09 1.75
CA VAL A 192 16.41 10.23 0.87
C VAL A 192 14.92 10.28 0.55
N THR A 193 14.42 11.46 0.21
CA THR A 193 13.02 11.68 -0.16
C THR A 193 12.92 12.12 -1.61
N VAL A 194 12.07 11.44 -2.38
CA VAL A 194 11.63 11.89 -3.70
C VAL A 194 10.21 12.39 -3.54
N ASP A 195 10.05 13.70 -3.48
CA ASP A 195 8.78 14.39 -3.20
C ASP A 195 8.09 14.95 -4.44
N ALA A 196 8.80 15.04 -5.57
CA ALA A 196 8.23 15.40 -6.85
C ALA A 196 7.19 14.35 -7.29
N LEU A 197 6.10 14.84 -7.87
CA LEU A 197 4.97 14.01 -8.33
C LEU A 197 4.76 14.17 -9.83
N ARG A 198 4.26 13.12 -10.48
CA ARG A 198 3.77 13.16 -11.85
C ARG A 198 2.25 13.36 -11.85
N PRO A 199 1.73 14.25 -12.71
CA PRO A 199 0.30 14.26 -12.98
C PRO A 199 -0.11 12.92 -13.61
N LEU A 200 -1.27 12.41 -13.20
CA LEU A 200 -1.93 11.31 -13.91
C LEU A 200 -2.66 11.92 -15.11
N ASP A 201 -2.26 11.55 -16.31
CA ASP A 201 -3.02 11.87 -17.50
C ASP A 201 -4.30 11.04 -17.52
N GLU A 202 -5.44 11.71 -17.73
CA GLU A 202 -6.71 11.02 -17.89
C GLU A 202 -6.78 10.44 -19.31
N PRO A 203 -6.86 9.11 -19.46
CA PRO A 203 -6.86 8.50 -20.79
C PRO A 203 -8.17 8.84 -21.53
N GLU A 204 -8.06 9.28 -22.79
CA GLU A 204 -9.24 9.58 -23.62
C GLU A 204 -9.97 8.31 -24.11
N TYR A 205 -9.22 7.21 -24.31
CA TYR A 205 -9.75 5.97 -24.94
C TYR A 205 -9.56 4.71 -24.09
N ALA A 206 -8.63 4.72 -23.15
CA ALA A 206 -8.32 3.55 -22.35
C ALA A 206 -9.10 3.62 -21.03
N GLU A 207 -9.71 2.52 -20.64
CA GLU A 207 -10.33 2.36 -19.33
C GLU A 207 -9.65 1.21 -18.58
N PRO A 208 -9.54 1.27 -17.25
CA PRO A 208 -9.12 0.12 -16.46
C PRO A 208 -10.01 -1.09 -16.79
N ALA A 209 -9.42 -2.28 -16.85
CA ALA A 209 -10.22 -3.49 -16.98
C ALA A 209 -11.19 -3.61 -15.79
N PRO A 210 -12.41 -4.12 -15.99
CA PRO A 210 -13.31 -4.42 -14.89
C PRO A 210 -12.65 -5.40 -13.92
N ASP A 211 -13.01 -5.30 -12.64
CA ASP A 211 -12.53 -6.23 -11.62
C ASP A 211 -12.93 -7.66 -12.05
N PRO A 212 -12.02 -8.65 -12.08
CA PRO A 212 -12.36 -10.01 -12.51
C PRO A 212 -13.48 -10.70 -11.70
N ASP A 213 -13.86 -10.13 -10.56
CA ASP A 213 -14.91 -10.63 -9.67
C ASP A 213 -16.26 -9.85 -9.81
N ASP A 214 -16.36 -8.87 -10.71
CA ASP A 214 -17.62 -8.15 -11.07
C ASP A 214 -18.41 -8.80 -12.24
#